data_AF-A0A1X2IBE4-F1
#
_entry.id   AF-A0A1X2IBE4-F1
#
_cell.length_a   1.000
_cell.length_b   1.000
_cell.length_c   1.000
_cell.angle_alpha   90.00
_cell.angle_beta   90.00
_cell.angle_gamma   90.00
#
_symmetry.space_group_name_H-M   'P 1'
#
loop_
_entity.id
_entity.type
_entity.pdbx_description
1 polymer ?
#
loop_
_entity_poly.entity_id
_entity_poly.type
_entity_poly.pdbx_seq_one_letter_code
_entity_poly.pdbx_strand_id
1 'polypeptide(L)'
;MLLVKDLPSDQHMALQSLVGDVNSLYSSYSKEYMEHWEKGCNNDQVLQVAPDVVKQVEEGAKLLGLYHLSRFVLVESNYYDWELQQRSFRVNAPSRSHMCKTLIMENTRCTHNDITDPLYSRFYCVITRYDSPVNTQVLLNFARSLNNKAISKKNYNFRLADSQVSLEMTGYKKGGVCPVGMKSDIPMIMAESVTRLSPPVMYMGAGHIDWKLGVPVQDFINKTGCMVANLD
;
A
#
# COMPACT_ATOMS: atom_id res chain seq x y z
N MET A 1 -6.94 -11.27 -32.94
CA MET A 1 -6.63 -10.10 -32.11
C MET A 1 -5.16 -10.22 -31.72
N LEU A 2 -4.32 -9.27 -32.13
CA LEU A 2 -2.90 -9.26 -31.75
C LEU A 2 -2.81 -8.75 -30.30
N LEU A 3 -2.21 -9.53 -29.40
CA LEU A 3 -2.00 -9.10 -28.01
C LEU A 3 -0.66 -8.36 -27.89
N VAL A 4 -0.50 -7.51 -26.88
CA VAL A 4 0.77 -6.79 -26.63
C VAL A 4 1.94 -7.77 -26.52
N LYS A 5 1.74 -8.93 -25.89
CA LYS A 5 2.76 -9.99 -25.77
C LYS A 5 3.20 -10.58 -27.13
N ASP A 6 2.37 -10.44 -28.16
CA ASP A 6 2.62 -10.98 -29.50
C ASP A 6 3.36 -9.96 -30.39
N LEU A 7 3.63 -8.74 -29.89
CA LEU A 7 4.36 -7.72 -30.66
C LEU A 7 5.84 -8.10 -30.82
N PRO A 8 6.47 -7.70 -31.95
CA PRO A 8 7.92 -7.78 -32.14
C PRO A 8 8.73 -7.04 -31.05
N SER A 9 9.97 -7.48 -30.84
CA SER A 9 10.87 -6.97 -29.79
C SER A 9 11.13 -5.45 -29.88
N ASP A 10 11.28 -4.92 -31.09
CA ASP A 10 11.45 -3.49 -31.35
C ASP A 10 10.22 -2.67 -30.91
N GLN A 11 9.02 -3.21 -31.12
CA GLN A 11 7.77 -2.57 -30.68
C GLN A 11 7.60 -2.66 -29.15
N HIS A 12 8.05 -3.76 -28.52
CA HIS A 12 8.10 -3.85 -27.05
C HIS A 12 9.03 -2.79 -26.46
N MET A 13 10.22 -2.61 -27.02
CA MET A 13 11.16 -1.59 -26.57
C MET A 13 10.60 -0.18 -26.74
N ALA A 14 9.95 0.11 -27.87
CA ALA A 14 9.30 1.39 -28.11
C ALA A 14 8.17 1.68 -27.08
N LEU A 15 7.35 0.68 -26.76
CA LEU A 15 6.32 0.80 -25.73
C LEU A 15 6.92 1.04 -24.33
N GLN A 16 7.99 0.34 -23.98
CA GLN A 16 8.68 0.56 -22.71
C GLN A 16 9.29 1.96 -22.62
N SER A 17 9.87 2.47 -23.71
CA SER A 17 10.37 3.84 -23.79
C SER A 17 9.25 4.85 -23.55
N LEU A 18 8.11 4.69 -24.25
CA LEU A 18 6.96 5.56 -24.10
C LEU A 18 6.42 5.57 -22.66
N VAL A 19 6.34 4.40 -22.01
CA VAL A 19 5.97 4.32 -20.59
C VAL A 19 6.97 5.07 -19.71
N GLY A 20 8.27 4.94 -19.99
CA GLY A 20 9.33 5.70 -19.33
C GLY A 20 9.13 7.21 -19.45
N ASP A 21 8.88 7.68 -20.67
CA ASP A 21 8.64 9.10 -20.97
C ASP A 21 7.41 9.61 -20.22
N VAL A 22 6.29 8.88 -20.24
CA VAL A 22 5.07 9.23 -19.51
C VAL A 22 5.32 9.30 -17.99
N ASN A 23 6.01 8.31 -17.42
CA ASN A 23 6.34 8.32 -15.99
C ASN A 23 7.22 9.54 -15.64
N SER A 24 8.16 9.92 -16.51
CA SER A 24 9.02 11.09 -16.32
C SER A 24 8.24 12.40 -16.30
N LEU A 25 7.20 12.52 -17.14
CA LEU A 25 6.33 13.70 -17.15
C LEU A 25 5.65 13.89 -15.80
N TYR A 26 5.12 12.83 -15.19
CA TYR A 26 4.53 12.95 -13.85
C TYR A 26 5.55 13.43 -12.80
N SER A 27 6.80 12.98 -12.89
CA SER A 27 7.86 13.46 -11.99
C SER A 27 8.19 14.93 -12.22
N SER A 28 8.27 15.36 -13.48
CA SER A 28 8.53 16.76 -13.86
C SER A 28 7.39 17.70 -13.46
N TYR A 29 6.15 17.25 -13.60
CA TYR A 29 4.93 18.01 -13.25
C TYR A 29 4.33 17.57 -11.92
N SER A 30 5.19 17.17 -10.98
CA SER A 30 4.76 16.62 -9.69
C SER A 30 3.95 17.62 -8.87
N LYS A 31 4.32 18.92 -8.94
CA LYS A 31 3.59 19.98 -8.26
C LYS A 31 2.17 20.14 -8.82
N GLU A 32 2.03 20.24 -10.13
CA GLU A 32 0.76 20.37 -10.84
C GLU A 32 -0.11 19.13 -10.63
N TYR A 33 0.51 17.96 -10.58
CA TYR A 33 -0.17 16.72 -10.21
C TYR A 33 -0.78 16.80 -8.81
N MET A 34 -0.04 17.33 -7.82
CA MET A 34 -0.57 17.49 -6.45
C MET A 34 -1.65 18.57 -6.36
N GLU A 35 -1.54 19.67 -7.10
CA GLU A 35 -2.62 20.68 -7.19
C GLU A 35 -3.89 20.09 -7.83
N HIS A 36 -3.73 19.22 -8.84
CA HIS A 36 -4.85 18.46 -9.40
C HIS A 36 -5.37 17.43 -8.40
N TRP A 37 -4.49 16.78 -7.64
CA TRP A 37 -4.83 15.78 -6.62
C TRP A 37 -5.90 16.30 -5.66
N GLU A 38 -5.62 17.44 -5.02
CA GLU A 38 -6.49 18.07 -4.02
C GLU A 38 -7.91 18.34 -4.55
N LYS A 39 -8.03 18.78 -5.80
CA LYS A 39 -9.32 19.06 -6.45
C LYS A 39 -10.19 17.81 -6.65
N GLY A 40 -9.58 16.62 -6.65
CA GLY A 40 -10.27 15.35 -6.88
C GLY A 40 -10.50 14.50 -5.63
N CYS A 41 -10.23 15.02 -4.43
CA CYS A 41 -10.48 14.31 -3.16
C CYS A 41 -11.96 14.33 -2.71
N ASN A 42 -12.89 14.58 -3.63
CA ASN A 42 -14.32 14.46 -3.36
C ASN A 42 -14.76 13.00 -3.57
N ASN A 43 -14.96 12.28 -2.47
CA ASN A 43 -15.27 10.85 -2.49
C ASN A 43 -16.77 10.54 -2.35
N ASP A 44 -17.62 11.55 -2.12
CA ASP A 44 -19.01 11.33 -1.70
C ASP A 44 -19.80 10.57 -2.77
N GLN A 45 -19.65 10.96 -4.04
CA GLN A 45 -20.36 10.31 -5.15
C GLN A 45 -19.88 8.87 -5.37
N VAL A 46 -18.56 8.64 -5.39
CA VAL A 46 -18.02 7.30 -5.65
C VAL A 46 -18.40 6.35 -4.51
N LEU A 47 -18.37 6.81 -3.27
CA LEU A 47 -18.64 5.97 -2.10
C LEU A 47 -20.13 5.64 -1.89
N GLN A 48 -21.07 6.21 -2.65
CA GLN A 48 -22.50 5.85 -2.54
C GLN A 48 -22.76 4.37 -2.83
N VAL A 49 -21.98 3.76 -3.73
CA VAL A 49 -22.11 2.35 -4.14
C VAL A 49 -21.12 1.44 -3.43
N ALA A 50 -20.38 1.96 -2.45
CA ALA A 50 -19.34 1.22 -1.77
C ALA A 50 -19.93 0.17 -0.81
N PRO A 51 -19.44 -1.09 -0.83
CA PRO A 51 -19.84 -2.09 0.15
C PRO A 51 -19.33 -1.74 1.55
N ASP A 52 -19.94 -2.34 2.59
CA ASP A 52 -19.64 -2.04 4.00
C ASP A 52 -18.16 -2.12 4.36
N VAL A 53 -17.42 -3.08 3.78
CA VAL A 53 -15.98 -3.22 4.02
C VAL A 53 -15.15 -2.03 3.51
N VAL A 54 -15.64 -1.31 2.49
CA VAL A 54 -15.03 -0.05 2.01
C VAL A 54 -15.48 1.10 2.89
N LYS A 55 -16.71 1.08 3.41
CA LYS A 55 -17.20 2.04 4.41
C LYS A 55 -16.37 2.01 5.70
N GLN A 56 -15.90 0.84 6.11
CA GLN A 56 -14.94 0.69 7.21
C GLN A 56 -13.64 1.49 6.94
N VAL A 57 -13.12 1.44 5.70
CA VAL A 57 -11.94 2.23 5.30
C VAL A 57 -12.27 3.72 5.25
N GLU A 58 -13.44 4.10 4.74
CA GLU A 58 -13.93 5.48 4.75
C GLU A 58 -13.97 6.07 6.16
N GLU A 59 -14.56 5.35 7.12
CA GLU A 59 -14.62 5.75 8.53
C GLU A 59 -13.23 5.87 9.15
N GLY A 60 -12.37 4.89 8.93
CA GLY A 60 -10.97 4.94 9.36
C GLY A 60 -10.23 6.16 8.78
N ALA A 61 -10.45 6.47 7.51
CA ALA A 61 -9.85 7.64 6.86
C ALA A 61 -10.38 8.95 7.44
N LYS A 62 -11.67 9.03 7.79
CA LYS A 62 -12.27 10.19 8.46
C LYS A 62 -11.66 10.39 9.86
N LEU A 63 -11.56 9.33 10.65
CA LEU A 63 -10.98 9.36 12.00
C LEU A 63 -9.52 9.83 12.01
N LEU A 64 -8.73 9.39 11.01
CA LEU A 64 -7.33 9.81 10.85
C LEU A 64 -7.18 11.20 10.22
N GLY A 65 -8.27 11.83 9.75
CA GLY A 65 -8.20 13.08 8.98
C GLY A 65 -7.53 12.92 7.61
N LEU A 66 -7.59 11.73 7.02
CA LEU A 66 -7.11 11.41 5.68
C LEU A 66 -8.19 11.51 4.60
N TYR A 67 -9.48 11.45 4.97
CA TYR A 67 -10.59 11.37 4.01
C TYR A 67 -10.54 12.45 2.91
N HIS A 68 -10.33 13.71 3.29
CA HIS A 68 -10.27 14.84 2.35
C HIS A 68 -8.93 14.98 1.61
N LEU A 69 -7.95 14.13 1.94
CA LEU A 69 -6.64 14.06 1.29
C LEU A 69 -6.54 12.83 0.38
N SER A 70 -7.50 11.91 0.47
CA SER A 70 -7.47 10.63 -0.22
C SER A 70 -8.48 10.57 -1.37
N ARG A 71 -8.23 9.65 -2.30
CA ARG A 71 -9.11 9.33 -3.41
C ARG A 71 -9.52 7.86 -3.34
N PHE A 72 -10.83 7.60 -3.28
CA PHE A 72 -11.37 6.26 -3.44
C PHE A 72 -11.65 5.99 -4.92
N VAL A 73 -11.18 4.84 -5.42
CA VAL A 73 -11.34 4.46 -6.82
C VAL A 73 -11.97 3.08 -6.90
N LEU A 74 -13.17 3.01 -7.47
CA LEU A 74 -13.78 1.76 -7.92
C LEU A 74 -13.13 1.33 -9.24
N VAL A 75 -12.68 0.08 -9.31
CA VAL A 75 -12.09 -0.56 -10.48
C VAL A 75 -12.94 -1.74 -10.94
N GLU A 76 -12.62 -2.28 -12.10
CA GLU A 76 -13.33 -3.39 -12.72
C GLU A 76 -13.10 -4.70 -11.95
N SER A 77 -14.06 -5.62 -12.01
CA SER A 77 -13.97 -6.92 -11.30
C SER A 77 -12.84 -7.82 -11.80
N ASN A 78 -12.44 -7.68 -13.07
CA ASN A 78 -11.29 -8.36 -13.66
C ASN A 78 -9.97 -7.57 -13.49
N TYR A 79 -9.93 -6.53 -12.66
CA TYR A 79 -8.76 -5.66 -12.50
C TYR A 79 -7.47 -6.42 -12.12
N TYR A 80 -7.58 -7.50 -11.35
CA TYR A 80 -6.41 -8.31 -10.96
C TYR A 80 -5.95 -9.29 -12.04
N ASP A 81 -6.71 -9.49 -13.11
CA ASP A 81 -6.30 -10.26 -14.28
C ASP A 81 -5.40 -9.43 -15.22
N TRP A 82 -5.32 -8.12 -14.98
CA TRP A 82 -4.53 -7.19 -15.80
C TRP A 82 -3.08 -7.10 -15.32
N GLU A 83 -2.20 -6.79 -16.27
CA GLU A 83 -0.81 -6.43 -15.97
C GLU A 83 -0.72 -5.22 -15.03
N LEU A 84 0.30 -5.20 -14.18
CA LEU A 84 0.45 -4.14 -13.16
C LEU A 84 0.49 -2.73 -13.77
N GLN A 85 1.08 -2.59 -14.96
CA GLN A 85 1.13 -1.31 -15.68
C GLN A 85 -0.26 -0.83 -16.13
N GLN A 86 -1.12 -1.74 -16.59
CA GLN A 86 -2.51 -1.38 -16.94
C GLN A 86 -3.30 -1.00 -15.69
N ARG A 87 -3.08 -1.74 -14.60
CA ARG A 87 -3.68 -1.47 -13.29
C ARG A 87 -3.31 -0.10 -12.73
N SER A 88 -2.08 0.37 -12.96
CA SER A 88 -1.67 1.73 -12.55
C SER A 88 -2.35 2.80 -13.38
N PHE A 89 -2.45 2.64 -14.69
CA PHE A 89 -3.19 3.60 -15.52
C PHE A 89 -4.65 3.72 -15.10
N ARG A 90 -5.30 2.60 -14.76
CA ARG A 90 -6.71 2.61 -14.35
C ARG A 90 -7.00 3.47 -13.12
N VAL A 91 -6.05 3.59 -12.20
CA VAL A 91 -6.19 4.44 -11.01
C VAL A 91 -5.51 5.80 -11.19
N ASN A 92 -5.03 6.13 -12.39
CA ASN A 92 -4.21 7.30 -12.69
C ASN A 92 -2.97 7.39 -11.79
N ALA A 93 -2.35 6.25 -11.48
CA ALA A 93 -1.07 6.21 -10.80
C ALA A 93 0.04 6.68 -11.75
N PRO A 94 0.94 7.56 -11.29
CA PRO A 94 2.05 8.08 -12.11
C PRO A 94 2.99 7.02 -12.69
N SER A 95 3.13 5.89 -12.00
CA SER A 95 3.87 4.73 -12.48
C SER A 95 3.46 3.48 -11.70
N ARG A 96 3.88 2.29 -12.16
CA ARG A 96 3.67 1.04 -11.43
C ARG A 96 4.25 1.05 -10.00
N SER A 97 5.30 1.85 -9.76
CA SER A 97 5.92 1.98 -8.43
C SER A 97 5.00 2.63 -7.40
N HIS A 98 3.98 3.39 -7.85
CA HIS A 98 2.99 4.00 -6.96
C HIS A 98 1.92 3.00 -6.51
N MET A 99 1.87 1.82 -7.15
CA MET A 99 1.01 0.74 -6.72
C MET A 99 1.67 0.01 -5.54
N CYS A 100 1.04 0.11 -4.37
CA CYS A 100 1.50 -0.48 -3.12
C CYS A 100 0.54 -1.57 -2.63
N LYS A 101 1.09 -2.52 -1.88
CA LYS A 101 0.36 -3.59 -1.20
C LYS A 101 0.56 -3.49 0.30
N THR A 102 -0.46 -3.90 1.03
CA THR A 102 -0.45 -3.99 2.49
C THR A 102 -0.45 -5.46 2.88
N LEU A 103 0.46 -5.82 3.77
CA LEU A 103 0.70 -7.19 4.20
C LEU A 103 0.73 -7.23 5.73
N ILE A 104 0.11 -8.23 6.34
CA ILE A 104 0.32 -8.46 7.78
C ILE A 104 1.43 -9.48 7.95
N MET A 105 2.50 -9.07 8.62
CA MET A 105 3.68 -9.90 8.91
C MET A 105 3.63 -10.37 10.36
N GLU A 106 3.60 -11.68 10.57
CA GLU A 106 3.63 -12.31 11.90
C GLU A 106 5.06 -12.64 12.30
N ASN A 107 5.47 -12.21 13.50
CA ASN A 107 6.61 -12.77 14.19
C ASN A 107 6.18 -14.09 14.87
N THR A 108 6.38 -15.22 14.19
CA THR A 108 5.95 -16.54 14.69
C THR A 108 6.78 -17.05 15.88
N ARG A 109 7.80 -16.29 16.31
CA ARG A 109 8.62 -16.56 17.49
C ARG A 109 8.46 -15.50 18.58
N CYS A 110 7.49 -14.60 18.42
CA CYS A 110 7.10 -13.69 19.49
C CYS A 110 6.66 -14.51 20.71
N THR A 111 7.06 -14.06 21.89
CA THR A 111 6.85 -14.78 23.15
C THR A 111 5.56 -14.34 23.87
N HIS A 112 4.79 -13.43 23.27
CA HIS A 112 3.51 -12.96 23.78
C HIS A 112 2.51 -12.76 22.62
N ASN A 113 1.28 -12.44 22.99
CA ASN A 113 0.19 -12.17 22.06
C ASN A 113 -0.13 -10.68 21.90
N ASP A 114 0.57 -9.78 22.60
CA ASP A 114 0.40 -8.35 22.37
C ASP A 114 0.76 -7.98 20.93
N ILE A 115 -0.11 -7.16 20.34
CA ILE A 115 -0.06 -6.73 18.94
C ILE A 115 0.11 -5.22 18.83
N THR A 116 0.10 -4.48 19.94
CA THR A 116 0.02 -3.01 19.96
C THR A 116 1.37 -2.35 20.21
N ASP A 117 2.30 -3.00 20.92
CA ASP A 117 3.64 -2.46 21.19
C ASP A 117 4.53 -2.48 19.93
N PRO A 118 4.86 -1.31 19.33
CA PRO A 118 5.72 -1.26 18.15
C PRO A 118 7.14 -1.77 18.41
N LEU A 119 7.61 -1.80 19.65
CA LEU A 119 8.98 -2.20 20.01
C LEU A 119 9.18 -3.72 19.93
N TYR A 120 8.12 -4.51 20.11
CA TYR A 120 8.17 -5.97 20.01
C TYR A 120 6.79 -6.62 19.73
N SER A 121 6.09 -6.18 18.70
CA SER A 121 4.77 -6.73 18.38
C SER A 121 4.85 -8.15 17.79
N ARG A 122 3.81 -8.97 18.05
CA ARG A 122 3.60 -10.22 17.31
C ARG A 122 3.26 -9.99 15.84
N PHE A 123 2.61 -8.88 15.49
CA PHE A 123 2.22 -8.57 14.12
C PHE A 123 2.63 -7.15 13.72
N TYR A 124 3.06 -6.98 12.48
CA TYR A 124 3.29 -5.67 11.87
C TYR A 124 2.51 -5.56 10.56
N CYS A 125 1.86 -4.42 10.35
CA CYS A 125 1.26 -4.06 9.08
C CYS A 125 2.33 -3.43 8.19
N VAL A 126 2.76 -4.15 7.15
CA VAL A 126 3.83 -3.72 6.25
C VAL A 126 3.27 -3.19 4.93
N ILE A 127 3.70 -2.00 4.54
CA ILE A 127 3.34 -1.33 3.27
C ILE A 127 4.57 -1.30 2.38
N THR A 128 4.48 -1.85 1.18
CA THR A 128 5.56 -1.84 0.18
C THR A 128 4.99 -1.80 -1.24
N ARG A 129 5.83 -1.56 -2.26
CA ARG A 129 5.41 -1.57 -3.66
C ARG A 129 4.99 -2.96 -4.12
N TYR A 130 4.10 -3.05 -5.10
CA TYR A 130 3.66 -4.35 -5.63
C TYR A 130 4.82 -5.16 -6.20
N ASP A 131 5.76 -4.50 -6.89
CA ASP A 131 6.92 -5.11 -7.54
C ASP A 131 8.12 -5.37 -6.60
N SER A 132 8.00 -5.02 -5.31
CA SER A 132 9.02 -5.28 -4.30
C SER A 132 8.56 -6.37 -3.31
N PRO A 133 9.34 -7.44 -3.10
CA PRO A 133 9.10 -8.36 -1.99
C PRO A 133 9.53 -7.71 -0.67
N VAL A 134 8.93 -8.13 0.45
CA VAL A 134 9.39 -7.68 1.78
C VAL A 134 10.64 -8.46 2.18
N ASN A 135 11.75 -7.76 2.40
CA ASN A 135 12.96 -8.38 2.95
C ASN A 135 12.79 -8.66 4.46
N THR A 136 12.43 -9.90 4.79
CA THR A 136 12.16 -10.31 6.19
C THR A 136 13.38 -10.22 7.10
N GLN A 137 14.59 -10.35 6.56
CA GLN A 137 15.82 -10.20 7.34
C GLN A 137 16.07 -8.72 7.68
N VAL A 138 15.74 -7.80 6.78
CA VAL A 138 15.83 -6.37 7.07
C VAL A 138 14.70 -5.93 8.02
N LEU A 139 13.47 -6.41 7.82
CA LEU A 139 12.37 -6.20 8.75
C LEU A 139 12.72 -6.66 10.18
N LEU A 140 13.35 -7.85 10.30
CA LEU A 140 13.87 -8.35 11.57
C LEU A 140 14.87 -7.38 12.21
N ASN A 141 15.85 -6.93 11.43
CA ASN A 141 16.89 -6.04 11.95
C ASN A 141 16.31 -4.68 12.38
N PHE A 142 15.36 -4.16 11.61
CA PHE A 142 14.62 -2.95 11.93
C PHE A 142 13.81 -3.11 13.22
N ALA A 143 12.95 -4.12 13.33
CA ALA A 143 12.14 -4.38 14.53
C ALA A 143 13.01 -4.54 15.79
N ARG A 144 14.17 -5.20 15.66
CA ARG A 144 15.14 -5.29 16.76
C ARG A 144 15.75 -3.95 17.15
N SER A 145 16.00 -3.07 16.17
CA SER A 145 16.58 -1.76 16.43
C SER A 145 15.62 -0.83 17.18
N LEU A 146 14.30 -0.99 17.01
CA LEU A 146 13.28 -0.21 17.74
C LEU A 146 13.45 -0.32 19.25
N ASN A 147 13.78 -1.52 19.75
CA ASN A 147 14.01 -1.76 21.18
C ASN A 147 15.50 -1.89 21.54
N ASN A 148 16.38 -1.14 20.88
CA ASN A 148 17.83 -1.14 21.14
C ASN A 148 18.47 -2.55 21.17
N LYS A 149 17.92 -3.49 20.39
CA LYS A 149 18.32 -4.91 20.33
C LYS A 149 18.20 -5.66 21.68
N ALA A 150 17.39 -5.17 22.61
CA ALA A 150 17.15 -5.81 23.91
C ALA A 150 16.61 -7.24 23.78
N ILE A 151 15.77 -7.49 22.77
CA ILE A 151 15.25 -8.82 22.48
C ILE A 151 16.21 -9.61 21.57
N SER A 152 16.49 -10.85 21.97
CA SER A 152 17.36 -11.76 21.23
C SER A 152 16.85 -12.05 19.82
N LYS A 153 17.76 -12.10 18.83
CA LYS A 153 17.44 -12.45 17.43
C LYS A 153 16.61 -13.72 17.29
N LYS A 154 16.81 -14.71 18.18
CA LYS A 154 16.11 -16.01 18.11
C LYS A 154 14.59 -15.88 18.28
N ASN A 155 14.11 -14.80 18.92
CA ASN A 155 12.68 -14.53 19.14
C ASN A 155 12.02 -13.78 17.98
N TYR A 156 12.70 -13.67 16.83
CA TYR A 156 12.16 -13.07 15.62
C TYR A 156 12.16 -14.08 14.48
N ASN A 157 11.00 -14.27 13.85
CA ASN A 157 10.84 -14.98 12.57
C ASN A 157 9.61 -14.41 11.87
N PHE A 158 9.81 -13.42 11.00
CA PHE A 158 8.70 -12.80 10.27
C PHE A 158 8.25 -13.66 9.09
N ARG A 159 6.95 -13.96 9.05
CA ARG A 159 6.24 -14.67 7.98
C ARG A 159 5.00 -13.89 7.60
N LEU A 160 4.51 -14.09 6.39
CA LEU A 160 3.18 -13.57 6.03
C LEU A 160 2.15 -14.26 6.91
N ALA A 161 1.27 -13.49 7.56
CA ALA A 161 0.19 -14.03 8.37
C ALA A 161 -0.77 -14.84 7.50
N ASP A 162 -1.43 -15.82 8.12
CA ASP A 162 -2.51 -16.56 7.45
C ASP A 162 -3.63 -15.61 7.01
N SER A 163 -4.27 -15.91 5.87
CA SER A 163 -5.31 -15.04 5.32
C SER A 163 -6.52 -14.86 6.25
N GLN A 164 -6.86 -15.87 7.05
CA GLN A 164 -7.94 -15.79 8.04
C GLN A 164 -7.53 -14.90 9.22
N VAL A 165 -6.30 -15.06 9.72
CA VAL A 165 -5.74 -14.20 10.78
C VAL A 165 -5.67 -12.74 10.32
N SER A 166 -5.22 -12.49 9.08
CA SER A 166 -5.24 -11.16 8.48
C SER A 166 -6.66 -10.60 8.37
N LEU A 167 -7.66 -11.41 7.99
CA LEU A 167 -9.06 -10.98 7.91
C LEU A 167 -9.63 -10.62 9.29
N GLU A 168 -9.31 -11.38 10.32
CA GLU A 168 -9.77 -11.13 11.69
C GLU A 168 -9.23 -9.82 12.24
N MET A 169 -7.93 -9.55 12.05
CA MET A 169 -7.30 -8.33 12.55
C MET A 169 -7.63 -7.08 11.72
N THR A 170 -7.74 -7.22 10.39
CA THR A 170 -7.92 -6.06 9.50
C THR A 170 -9.39 -5.81 9.15
N GLY A 171 -10.22 -6.85 9.12
CA GLY A 171 -11.56 -6.82 8.53
C GLY A 171 -11.59 -7.00 7.02
N TYR A 172 -10.43 -7.18 6.37
CA TYR A 172 -10.31 -7.17 4.92
C TYR A 172 -9.83 -8.51 4.35
N LYS A 173 -10.45 -8.93 3.25
CA LYS A 173 -10.01 -10.13 2.52
C LYS A 173 -8.72 -9.87 1.74
N LYS A 174 -8.00 -10.95 1.43
CA LYS A 174 -6.82 -10.92 0.55
C LYS A 174 -7.13 -10.15 -0.75
N GLY A 175 -6.21 -9.28 -1.16
CA GLY A 175 -6.36 -8.40 -2.33
C GLY A 175 -7.03 -7.06 -2.02
N GLY A 176 -7.79 -6.94 -0.93
CA GLY A 176 -8.41 -5.71 -0.47
C GLY A 176 -7.78 -5.09 0.79
N VAL A 177 -6.77 -5.74 1.38
CA VAL A 177 -6.17 -5.29 2.65
C VAL A 177 -5.73 -3.83 2.58
N CYS A 178 -6.22 -3.04 3.53
CA CYS A 178 -5.95 -1.63 3.72
C CYS A 178 -5.35 -1.44 5.13
N PRO A 179 -4.35 -0.57 5.32
CA PRO A 179 -3.83 -0.26 6.66
C PRO A 179 -4.75 0.71 7.43
N VAL A 180 -5.74 1.31 6.75
CA VAL A 180 -6.70 2.26 7.33
C VAL A 180 -7.94 1.52 7.81
N GLY A 181 -8.45 1.89 8.99
CA GLY A 181 -9.70 1.36 9.54
C GLY A 181 -9.63 -0.11 9.97
N MET A 182 -8.44 -0.65 10.25
CA MET A 182 -8.30 -2.03 10.73
C MET A 182 -9.06 -2.25 12.06
N LYS A 183 -9.51 -3.48 12.32
CA LYS A 183 -10.19 -3.85 13.57
C LYS A 183 -9.26 -3.89 14.78
N SER A 184 -7.97 -4.01 14.53
CA SER A 184 -6.92 -4.07 15.55
C SER A 184 -5.88 -2.99 15.32
N ASP A 185 -5.33 -2.45 16.39
CA ASP A 185 -4.26 -1.45 16.35
C ASP A 185 -2.91 -2.15 16.17
N ILE A 186 -2.51 -2.35 14.91
CA ILE A 186 -1.28 -3.03 14.53
C ILE A 186 -0.23 -1.98 14.12
N PRO A 187 0.97 -1.99 14.72
CA PRO A 187 2.08 -1.13 14.31
C PRO A 187 2.37 -1.22 12.82
N MET A 188 2.45 -0.07 12.17
CA MET A 188 2.65 0.05 10.72
C MET A 188 4.11 0.34 10.37
N ILE A 189 4.64 -0.36 9.37
CA ILE A 189 5.96 -0.12 8.79
C ILE A 189 5.83 0.04 7.28
N MET A 190 6.32 1.16 6.76
CA MET A 190 6.38 1.45 5.33
C MET A 190 7.80 1.26 4.79
N ALA A 191 7.91 0.66 3.61
CA ALA A 191 9.14 0.57 2.87
C ALA A 191 9.62 1.97 2.43
N GLU A 192 10.88 2.27 2.67
CA GLU A 192 11.49 3.57 2.34
C GLU A 192 11.40 3.93 0.85
N SER A 193 11.35 2.96 -0.07
CA SER A 193 11.11 3.30 -1.49
C SER A 193 9.77 4.00 -1.74
N VAL A 194 8.76 3.78 -0.89
CA VAL A 194 7.45 4.44 -1.01
C VAL A 194 7.55 5.93 -0.66
N THR A 195 8.46 6.32 0.24
CA THR A 195 8.67 7.73 0.60
C THR A 195 9.40 8.52 -0.47
N ARG A 196 10.02 7.83 -1.43
CA ARG A 196 10.76 8.41 -2.56
C ARG A 196 9.95 8.48 -3.85
N LEU A 197 8.65 8.18 -3.80
CA LEU A 197 7.77 8.31 -4.97
C LEU A 197 7.66 9.77 -5.40
N SER A 198 7.66 9.98 -6.72
CA SER A 198 7.44 11.29 -7.34
C SER A 198 6.46 11.10 -8.49
N PRO A 199 5.27 11.71 -8.44
CA PRO A 199 4.64 12.43 -7.32
C PRO A 199 4.51 11.64 -6.00
N PRO A 200 4.47 12.30 -4.83
CA PRO A 200 4.53 11.63 -3.52
C PRO A 200 3.18 11.06 -3.07
N VAL A 201 2.57 10.20 -3.88
CA VAL A 201 1.31 9.51 -3.59
C VAL A 201 1.48 8.00 -3.70
N MET A 202 0.67 7.24 -2.97
CA MET A 202 0.60 5.78 -3.10
C MET A 202 -0.84 5.32 -3.27
N TYR A 203 -1.01 4.19 -3.97
CA TYR A 203 -2.30 3.53 -4.15
C TYR A 203 -2.26 2.13 -3.55
N MET A 204 -3.24 1.80 -2.72
CA MET A 204 -3.35 0.50 -2.04
C MET A 204 -4.79 -0.03 -2.06
N GLY A 205 -5.02 -1.21 -1.46
CA GLY A 205 -6.38 -1.73 -1.29
C GLY A 205 -7.24 -0.83 -0.40
N ALA A 206 -8.55 -0.79 -0.65
CA ALA A 206 -9.51 -0.04 0.15
C ALA A 206 -10.58 -0.95 0.76
N GLY A 207 -10.18 -2.05 1.36
CA GLY A 207 -11.05 -3.00 2.05
C GLY A 207 -11.73 -4.03 1.14
N HIS A 208 -11.81 -3.75 -0.16
CA HIS A 208 -12.37 -4.63 -1.19
C HIS A 208 -11.40 -4.79 -2.37
N ILE A 209 -11.49 -5.93 -3.07
CA ILE A 209 -10.64 -6.22 -4.22
C ILE A 209 -10.87 -5.21 -5.36
N ASP A 210 -12.11 -4.77 -5.58
CA ASP A 210 -12.44 -3.79 -6.62
C ASP A 210 -12.29 -2.32 -6.17
N TRP A 211 -11.70 -2.07 -5.01
CA TRP A 211 -11.57 -0.70 -4.48
C TRP A 211 -10.12 -0.37 -4.13
N LYS A 212 -9.72 0.85 -4.45
CA LYS A 212 -8.38 1.38 -4.19
C LYS A 212 -8.45 2.70 -3.43
N LEU A 213 -7.48 2.89 -2.55
CA LEU A 213 -7.27 4.11 -1.80
C LEU A 213 -5.97 4.74 -2.28
N GLY A 214 -6.08 5.90 -2.91
CA GLY A 214 -4.96 6.78 -3.19
C GLY A 214 -4.76 7.75 -2.03
N VAL A 215 -3.52 7.95 -1.57
CA VAL A 215 -3.19 8.88 -0.48
C VAL A 215 -1.80 9.51 -0.67
N PRO A 216 -1.59 10.79 -0.30
CA PRO A 216 -0.26 11.37 -0.19
C PRO A 216 0.56 10.65 0.88
N VAL A 217 1.80 10.30 0.55
CA VAL A 217 2.65 9.45 1.39
C VAL A 217 2.96 10.12 2.73
N GLN A 218 3.30 11.41 2.71
CA GLN A 218 3.68 12.13 3.92
C GLN A 218 2.49 12.36 4.86
N ASP A 219 1.32 12.68 4.33
CA ASP A 219 0.09 12.78 5.12
C ASP A 219 -0.26 11.45 5.78
N PHE A 220 -0.15 10.35 5.05
CA PHE A 220 -0.36 9.02 5.61
C PHE A 220 0.59 8.76 6.79
N ILE A 221 1.90 8.98 6.62
CA ILE A 221 2.90 8.78 7.68
C ILE A 221 2.57 9.64 8.90
N ASN A 222 2.30 10.93 8.69
CA ASN A 222 2.04 11.89 9.76
C ASN A 222 0.75 11.56 10.54
N LYS A 223 -0.31 11.13 9.85
CA LYS A 223 -1.61 10.84 10.48
C LYS A 223 -1.65 9.48 11.18
N THR A 224 -0.85 8.52 10.74
CA THR A 224 -0.86 7.15 11.27
C THR A 224 0.27 6.85 12.25
N GLY A 225 1.32 7.69 12.28
CA GLY A 225 2.54 7.36 13.01
C GLY A 225 3.30 6.18 12.39
N CYS A 226 3.05 5.88 11.11
CA CYS A 226 3.70 4.76 10.42
C CYS A 226 5.23 4.93 10.43
N MET A 227 5.92 3.90 10.88
CA MET A 227 7.39 3.86 10.87
C MET A 227 7.90 3.62 9.45
N VAL A 228 9.10 4.13 9.14
CA VAL A 228 9.75 3.93 7.83
C VAL A 228 10.99 3.06 8.00
N ALA A 229 11.14 2.06 7.13
CA ALA A 229 12.29 1.16 7.11
C ALA A 229 12.73 0.86 5.67
N ASN A 230 14.03 0.68 5.46
CA ASN A 230 14.53 0.23 4.16
C ASN A 230 14.22 -1.26 3.98
N LEU A 231 13.05 -1.61 3.45
CA LEU A 231 12.57 -2.99 3.32
C LEU A 231 12.84 -3.61 1.94
N ASP A 232 13.44 -2.83 1.04
CA ASP A 232 13.69 -3.18 -0.36
C ASP A 232 15.06 -3.84 -0.58
#